data_AF-A0A2X2JCT5-F1
#
_entry.id   AF-A0A2X2JCT5-F1
#
_cell.length_a   1.000
_cell.length_b   1.000
_cell.length_c   1.000
_cell.angle_alpha   90.00
_cell.angle_beta   90.00
_cell.angle_gamma   90.00
#
_symmetry.space_group_name_H-M   'P 1'
#
loop_
_entity.id
_entity.type
_entity.pdbx_description
1 polymer ?
#
loop_
_entity_poly.entity_id
_entity_poly.type
_entity_poly.pdbx_seq_one_letter_code
_entity_poly.pdbx_strand_id
1 'polypeptide(L)'
;MPYDFEVTENGVKRLVEVKGTSSFTKEIIYMSPNEWKTLFDQGSNYILFRVFGAGTEDYRFERMDNLRVFIENGLILPSPIQLII
;
A
#
# COMPACT_ATOMS: atom_id res chain seq x y z
N MET A 1 7.55 0.84 -12.00
CA MET A 1 6.14 0.52 -12.28
C MET A 1 5.33 1.00 -11.08
N PRO A 2 4.06 1.42 -11.21
CA PRO A 2 3.31 2.04 -10.11
C PRO A 2 2.69 1.03 -9.11
N TYR A 3 3.10 -0.23 -9.24
CA TYR A 3 2.80 -1.40 -8.42
C TYR A 3 3.95 -2.40 -8.61
N ASP A 4 4.11 -3.36 -7.70
CA ASP A 4 5.17 -4.36 -7.74
C ASP A 4 4.77 -5.62 -8.52
N PHE A 5 3.56 -6.15 -8.27
CA PHE A 5 3.07 -7.35 -8.95
C PHE A 5 1.54 -7.43 -9.00
N GLU A 6 1.04 -8.37 -9.79
CA GLU A 6 -0.39 -8.63 -9.95
C GLU A 6 -0.76 -9.98 -9.33
N VAL A 7 -1.95 -10.08 -8.76
CA VAL A 7 -2.50 -11.34 -8.25
C VAL A 7 -3.95 -11.51 -8.67
N THR A 8 -4.38 -12.76 -8.81
CA THR A 8 -5.81 -13.08 -8.95
C THR A 8 -6.31 -13.64 -7.64
N GLU A 9 -7.16 -12.89 -6.95
CA GLU A 9 -7.77 -13.28 -5.68
C GLU A 9 -9.28 -13.41 -5.89
N ASN A 10 -9.84 -14.60 -5.66
CA ASN A 10 -11.26 -14.90 -5.87
C ASN A 10 -11.77 -14.55 -7.28
N GLY A 11 -10.94 -14.78 -8.31
CA GLY A 11 -11.26 -14.46 -9.71
C GLY A 11 -11.15 -12.98 -10.08
N VAL A 12 -10.73 -12.12 -9.15
CA VAL A 12 -10.53 -10.68 -9.39
C VAL A 12 -9.04 -10.38 -9.49
N LYS A 13 -8.63 -9.71 -10.57
CA LYS A 13 -7.27 -9.21 -10.74
C LYS A 13 -7.04 -8.01 -9.81
N ARG A 14 -5.98 -8.08 -9.01
CA ARG A 14 -5.54 -7.04 -8.07
C ARG A 14 -4.12 -6.59 -8.43
N LEU A 15 -3.85 -5.30 -8.26
CA LEU A 15 -2.51 -4.73 -8.32
C LEU A 15 -1.98 -4.59 -6.88
N VAL A 16 -0.76 -5.05 -6.64
CA VAL A 16 -0.15 -5.09 -5.33
C VAL A 16 1.08 -4.19 -5.30
N GLU A 17 1.11 -3.28 -4.33
CA GLU A 17 2.27 -2.45 -4.00
C GLU A 17 2.78 -2.83 -2.61
N VAL A 18 4.09 -2.97 -2.46
CA VAL A 18 4.75 -3.38 -1.21
C VAL A 18 5.72 -2.29 -0.76
N LYS A 19 5.47 -1.72 0.41
CA LYS A 19 6.32 -0.68 1.02
C LYS A 19 7.05 -1.24 2.22
N GLY A 20 8.23 -1.81 1.99
CA GLY A 20 9.09 -2.38 3.03
C GLY A 20 9.88 -1.35 3.84
N THR A 21 10.14 -1.66 5.10
CA THR A 21 11.11 -0.96 5.94
C THR A 21 11.80 -1.95 6.89
N SER A 22 13.10 -1.76 7.14
CA SER A 22 13.83 -2.53 8.16
C SER A 22 13.43 -2.15 9.59
N SER A 23 12.76 -1.01 9.77
CA SER A 23 12.26 -0.58 11.07
C SER A 23 10.98 -1.34 11.46
N PHE A 24 10.80 -1.59 12.75
CA PHE A 24 9.57 -2.16 13.31
C PHE A 24 8.51 -1.09 13.64
N THR A 25 8.93 0.19 13.67
CA THR A 25 8.14 1.33 14.17
C THR A 25 8.04 2.48 13.18
N LYS A 26 8.73 2.45 12.03
CA LYS A 26 8.64 3.53 11.04
C LYS A 26 7.28 3.52 10.36
N GLU A 27 6.47 4.52 10.65
CA GLU A 27 5.06 4.54 10.24
C GLU A 27 4.82 5.15 8.85
N ILE A 28 5.67 6.08 8.40
CA ILE A 28 5.42 6.79 7.12
C ILE A 28 5.65 5.85 5.93
N ILE A 29 4.61 5.78 5.09
CA ILE A 29 4.63 5.21 3.76
C ILE A 29 4.85 6.33 2.76
N TYR A 30 5.75 6.11 1.82
CA TYR A 30 6.03 7.06 0.76
C TYR A 30 5.50 6.53 -0.55
N MET A 31 4.72 7.36 -1.25
CA MET A 31 4.18 7.03 -2.56
C MET A 31 4.52 8.10 -3.59
N SER A 32 4.89 7.66 -4.79
CA SER A 32 5.13 8.53 -5.95
C SER A 32 3.82 9.01 -6.58
N PRO A 33 3.83 10.07 -7.41
CA PRO A 33 2.61 10.55 -8.08
C PRO A 33 1.92 9.48 -8.93
N ASN A 34 2.69 8.59 -9.57
CA ASN A 34 2.14 7.51 -10.40
C ASN A 34 1.50 6.38 -9.59
N GLU A 35 2.05 6.06 -8.42
CA GLU A 35 1.45 5.10 -7.48
C GLU A 35 0.14 5.66 -6.92
N TRP A 36 0.12 6.94 -6.53
CA TRP A 36 -1.11 7.64 -6.14
C TRP A 36 -2.16 7.60 -7.24
N LYS A 37 -1.78 7.94 -8.49
CA LYS A 37 -2.69 7.89 -9.63
C LYS A 37 -3.28 6.48 -9.80
N THR A 38 -2.44 5.45 -9.71
CA THR A 38 -2.86 4.05 -9.90
C THR A 38 -3.79 3.58 -8.79
N LEU A 39 -3.51 3.96 -7.53
CA LEU A 39 -4.41 3.71 -6.40
C LEU A 39 -5.81 4.27 -6.67
N PHE A 40 -5.91 5.52 -7.14
CA PHE A 40 -7.21 6.14 -7.43
C PHE A 40 -7.90 5.54 -8.66
N ASP A 41 -7.16 5.28 -9.74
CA ASP A 41 -7.69 4.69 -10.97
C ASP A 41 -8.26 3.29 -10.73
N GLN A 42 -7.57 2.46 -9.95
CA GLN A 42 -7.93 1.06 -9.72
C GLN A 42 -8.84 0.88 -8.50
N GLY A 43 -8.85 1.83 -7.58
CA GLY A 43 -9.70 1.84 -6.39
C GLY A 43 -9.54 0.55 -5.59
N SER A 44 -10.63 -0.21 -5.44
CA SER A 44 -10.63 -1.47 -4.68
C SER A 44 -9.66 -2.53 -5.20
N ASN A 45 -9.25 -2.45 -6.47
CA ASN A 45 -8.33 -3.42 -7.06
C ASN A 45 -6.86 -3.14 -6.73
N TYR A 46 -6.54 -2.01 -6.08
CA TYR A 46 -5.20 -1.69 -5.61
C TYR A 46 -5.06 -2.07 -4.14
N ILE A 47 -4.04 -2.87 -3.82
CA ILE A 47 -3.75 -3.32 -2.46
C ILE A 47 -2.36 -2.80 -2.09
N LEU A 48 -2.26 -2.13 -0.95
CA LEU A 48 -1.00 -1.70 -0.38
C LEU A 48 -0.63 -2.62 0.79
N PHE A 49 0.55 -3.23 0.72
CA PHE A 49 1.16 -3.93 1.84
C PHE A 49 2.25 -3.07 2.46
N ARG A 50 2.17 -2.89 3.77
CA ARG A 50 3.26 -2.36 4.58
C ARG A 50 4.02 -3.51 5.21
N VAL A 51 5.33 -3.60 4.99
CA VAL A 51 6.18 -4.63 5.59
C VAL A 51 7.18 -3.98 6.54
N PHE A 52 7.17 -4.38 7.80
CA PHE A 52 8.09 -3.95 8.84
C PHE A 52 9.11 -5.04 9.15
N GLY A 53 10.30 -4.66 9.61
CA GLY A 53 11.38 -5.62 9.84
C GLY A 53 11.83 -6.33 8.56
N ALA A 54 11.70 -5.67 7.40
CA ALA A 54 12.10 -6.25 6.13
C ALA A 54 13.59 -6.63 6.14
N GLY A 55 13.90 -7.86 5.72
CA GLY A 55 15.24 -8.43 5.78
C GLY A 55 15.60 -9.12 7.11
N THR A 56 14.63 -9.30 8.01
CA THR A 56 14.78 -10.04 9.28
C THR A 56 13.83 -11.24 9.35
N GLU A 57 14.06 -12.16 10.28
CA GLU A 57 13.18 -13.31 10.53
C GLU A 57 11.86 -12.89 11.22
N ASP A 58 11.87 -11.82 12.00
CA ASP A 58 10.73 -11.33 12.80
C ASP A 58 9.85 -10.30 12.06
N TYR A 59 9.69 -10.44 10.74
CA TYR A 59 8.92 -9.47 9.96
C TYR A 59 7.42 -9.49 10.31
N ARG A 60 6.77 -8.32 10.16
CA ARG A 60 5.29 -8.21 10.21
C ARG A 60 4.80 -7.45 9.00
N PHE A 61 3.60 -7.76 8.53
CA PHE A 61 2.98 -7.03 7.44
C PHE A 61 1.54 -6.63 7.75
N GLU A 62 1.13 -5.51 7.17
CA GLU A 62 -0.23 -4.99 7.21
C GLU A 62 -0.74 -4.88 5.78
N ARG A 63 -1.97 -5.36 5.56
CA ARG A 63 -2.68 -5.27 4.29
C ARG A 63 -3.66 -4.10 4.38
N MET A 64 -3.62 -3.21 3.40
CA MET A 64 -4.52 -2.05 3.31
C MET A 64 -5.29 -2.12 1.99
N ASP A 65 -6.55 -2.57 2.09
CA ASP A 65 -7.49 -2.60 0.98
C ASP A 65 -8.31 -1.31 0.92
N ASN A 66 -8.83 -0.99 -0.27
CA ASN A 66 -9.81 0.09 -0.48
C ASN A 66 -9.35 1.48 0.02
N LEU A 67 -8.05 1.76 0.05
CA LEU A 67 -7.48 3.02 0.56
C LEU A 67 -8.15 4.27 -0.04
N ARG A 68 -8.54 4.21 -1.32
CA ARG A 68 -9.30 5.26 -1.99
C ARG A 68 -10.54 5.69 -1.18
N VAL A 69 -11.32 4.74 -0.68
CA VAL A 69 -12.55 5.01 0.09
C VAL A 69 -12.21 5.71 1.40
N PHE A 70 -11.14 5.30 2.09
CA PHE A 70 -10.72 5.97 3.32
C PHE A 70 -10.33 7.41 3.05
N ILE A 71 -9.56 7.65 1.99
CA ILE A 71 -9.07 8.99 1.62
C ILE A 71 -10.23 9.91 1.20
N GLU A 72 -11.10 9.44 0.29
CA GLU A 72 -12.22 10.25 -0.24
C GLU A 72 -13.24 10.62 0.85
N ASN A 73 -13.40 9.78 1.88
CA ASN A 73 -14.32 10.02 2.98
C ASN A 73 -13.65 10.68 4.21
N GLY A 74 -12.36 11.04 4.13
CA GLY A 74 -11.63 11.64 5.25
C GLY A 74 -11.51 10.73 6.48
N LEU A 75 -11.48 9.41 6.29
CA LEU A 75 -11.32 8.43 7.35
C LEU A 75 -9.85 8.29 7.76
N ILE A 76 -9.64 7.86 9.00
CA ILE A 76 -8.29 7.59 9.54
C ILE A 76 -7.67 6.42 8.77
N LEU A 77 -6.46 6.63 8.24
CA LEU A 77 -5.68 5.60 7.58
C LEU A 77 -4.89 4.76 8.60
N PRO A 78 -4.67 3.45 8.33
CA PRO A 78 -3.84 2.59 9.19
C PRO A 78 -2.38 3.06 9.31
N SER A 79 -1.88 3.77 8.30
CA SER A 79 -0.54 4.36 8.30
C SER A 79 -0.56 5.70 7.56
N PRO A 80 0.26 6.68 7.97
CA PRO A 80 0.41 7.93 7.24
C PRO A 80 1.06 7.67 5.88
N ILE A 81 0.47 8.19 4.81
CA ILE A 81 0.98 8.10 3.44
C ILE A 81 1.37 9.50 2.98
N GLN A 82 2.61 9.65 2.54
CA GLN A 82 3.16 10.90 2.04
C GLN A 82 3.42 10.81 0.54
N LEU A 83 3.01 11.86 -0.19
CA LEU A 83 3.43 12.08 -1.57
C LEU A 83 4.91 12.50 -1.62
N ILE A 84 5.72 11.78 -2.38
CA ILE A 84 7.07 12.23 -2.77
C ILE A 84 6.96 12.93 -4.13
N ILE A 85 7.60 14.09 -4.25
CA ILE A 85 7.69 14.90 -5.48
C ILE A 85 9.15 14.93 -5.94
#